data_AF-A0A6L4AA89-F1
#
_entry.id   AF-A0A6L4AA89-F1
#
_cell.length_a   1.000
_cell.length_b   1.000
_cell.length_c   1.000
_cell.angle_alpha   90.00
_cell.angle_beta   90.00
_cell.angle_gamma   90.00
#
_symmetry.space_group_name_H-M   'P 1'
#
loop_
_entity.id
_entity.type
_entity.pdbx_description
1 polymer ?
#
loop_
_entity_poly.entity_id
_entity_poly.type
_entity_poly.pdbx_seq_one_letter_code
_entity_poly.pdbx_strand_id
1 'polypeptide(L)'
;LRGLHFHHHQVDYWYCPFGRIRAGLVDLRPDSPTFRNATTVEMGEENNVGLFVPIGVAHGFAALTDCTLMYVVDNYYDATDEFGVAWNDPELGLDWGIENPIISDRDAKNPLLKDVLATRVMG
;
A
#
# COMPACT_ATOMS: atom_id res chain seq x y z
N LEU A 1 8.30 -7.57 -2.35
CA LEU A 1 7.31 -6.46 -2.31
C LEU A 1 5.94 -7.06 -2.02
N ARG A 2 5.10 -6.33 -1.28
CA ARG A 2 3.71 -6.71 -0.98
C ARG A 2 2.80 -5.52 -1.27
N GLY A 3 1.62 -5.79 -1.84
CA GLY A 3 0.65 -4.75 -2.20
C GLY A 3 0.53 -4.46 -3.70
N LEU A 4 -0.16 -3.38 -4.10
CA LEU A 4 -0.90 -2.47 -3.22
C LEU A 4 -2.23 -3.11 -2.78
N HIS A 5 -2.59 -2.93 -1.52
CA HIS A 5 -3.87 -3.33 -0.94
C HIS A 5 -4.62 -2.12 -0.43
N PHE A 6 -5.96 -2.16 -0.43
CA PHE A 6 -6.78 -1.12 0.18
C PHE A 6 -8.06 -1.70 0.75
N HIS A 7 -8.63 -0.93 1.67
CA HIS A 7 -9.79 -1.28 2.48
C HIS A 7 -10.82 -0.15 2.45
N HIS A 8 -12.10 -0.51 2.52
CA HIS A 8 -13.19 0.45 2.67
C HIS A 8 -13.62 0.63 4.12
N HIS A 9 -13.16 -0.23 5.03
CA HIS A 9 -13.57 -0.18 6.43
C HIS A 9 -12.40 -0.17 7.42
N GLN A 10 -11.19 -0.50 6.99
CA GLN A 10 -10.01 -0.60 7.86
C GLN A 10 -9.03 0.58 7.71
N VAL A 11 -8.50 1.07 8.83
CA VAL A 11 -7.27 1.88 8.88
C VAL A 11 -6.09 1.01 9.32
N ASP A 12 -4.91 1.39 8.85
CA ASP A 12 -3.66 0.73 9.24
C ASP A 12 -2.73 1.72 9.93
N TYR A 13 -1.98 1.24 10.92
CA TYR A 13 -0.82 1.93 11.46
C TYR A 13 0.40 1.02 11.38
N TRP A 14 1.38 1.43 10.60
CA TRP A 14 2.57 0.65 10.31
C TRP A 14 3.77 1.15 11.11
N TYR A 15 4.61 0.19 11.53
CA TYR A 15 5.87 0.44 12.21
C TYR A 15 6.91 -0.63 11.81
N CYS A 16 8.14 -0.22 11.50
CA CYS A 16 9.21 -1.11 11.05
C CYS A 16 10.34 -1.15 12.10
N PRO A 17 10.28 -2.01 13.13
CA PRO A 17 11.29 -2.06 14.19
C PRO A 17 12.67 -2.54 13.77
N PHE A 18 12.77 -3.32 12.69
CA PHE A 18 14.02 -3.92 12.23
C PHE A 18 14.15 -3.84 10.72
N GLY A 19 15.34 -3.50 10.24
CA GLY A 19 15.62 -3.32 8.82
C GLY A 19 14.94 -2.08 8.23
N ARG A 20 14.81 -2.06 6.91
CA ARG A 20 14.31 -0.91 6.15
C ARG A 20 13.30 -1.32 5.10
N ILE A 21 12.20 -0.57 5.03
CA ILE A 21 11.21 -0.69 3.98
C ILE A 21 11.01 0.66 3.27
N ARG A 22 10.49 0.59 2.05
CA ARG A 22 9.87 1.73 1.38
C ARG A 22 8.39 1.43 1.18
N ALA A 23 7.54 2.17 1.90
CA ALA A 23 6.10 2.09 1.77
C ALA A 23 5.63 2.92 0.58
N GLY A 24 4.77 2.36 -0.26
CA GLY A 24 4.06 3.07 -1.33
C GLY A 24 2.61 3.32 -0.93
N LEU A 25 2.11 4.52 -1.22
CA LEU A 25 0.77 4.97 -0.87
C LEU A 25 0.10 5.60 -2.09
N VAL A 26 -1.17 5.31 -2.29
CA VAL A 26 -2.00 5.88 -3.35
C VAL A 26 -3.35 6.27 -2.78
N ASP A 27 -3.73 7.52 -2.95
CA ASP A 27 -5.02 8.02 -2.47
C ASP A 27 -6.16 7.64 -3.42
N LEU A 28 -7.03 6.71 -3.01
CA LEU A 28 -8.19 6.30 -3.81
C LEU A 28 -9.51 6.91 -3.31
N ARG A 29 -9.47 7.93 -2.45
CA ARG A 29 -10.66 8.58 -1.91
C ARG A 29 -11.18 9.64 -2.90
N PRO A 30 -12.40 9.51 -3.48
CA PRO A 30 -12.88 10.42 -4.53
C PRO A 30 -12.89 11.89 -4.15
N ASP A 31 -13.27 12.19 -2.90
CA ASP A 31 -13.41 13.56 -2.41
C ASP A 31 -12.10 14.14 -1.89
N SER A 32 -10.99 13.38 -1.97
CA SER A 32 -9.70 13.85 -1.50
C SER A 32 -9.08 14.87 -2.46
N PRO A 33 -8.49 15.97 -1.96
CA PRO A 33 -7.74 16.91 -2.79
C PRO A 33 -6.49 16.27 -3.41
N THR A 34 -6.04 15.12 -2.89
CA THR A 34 -4.91 14.36 -3.41
C THR A 34 -5.34 13.08 -4.12
N PHE A 35 -6.60 12.95 -4.53
CA PHE A 35 -7.11 11.78 -5.24
C PHE A 35 -6.20 11.38 -6.41
N ARG A 36 -5.84 10.09 -6.46
CA ARG A 36 -4.90 9.43 -7.39
C ARG A 36 -3.43 9.82 -7.25
N ASN A 37 -3.09 10.72 -6.33
CA ASN A 37 -1.68 10.97 -6.05
C ASN A 37 -1.05 9.75 -5.39
N ALA A 38 0.15 9.43 -5.85
CA ALA A 38 0.99 8.39 -5.30
C ALA A 38 2.21 9.02 -4.59
N THR A 39 2.66 8.40 -3.51
CA THR A 39 3.89 8.80 -2.83
C THR A 39 4.58 7.59 -2.21
N THR A 40 5.85 7.76 -1.87
CA THR A 40 6.60 6.76 -1.12
C THR A 40 7.18 7.36 0.16
N VAL A 41 7.33 6.51 1.18
CA VAL A 41 7.94 6.86 2.47
C VAL A 41 8.90 5.74 2.85
N GLU A 42 10.16 6.08 3.09
CA GLU A 42 11.11 5.14 3.69
C GLU A 42 10.98 5.14 5.21
N MET A 43 10.93 3.96 5.81
CA MET A 43 10.85 3.78 7.25
C MET A 43 11.65 2.54 7.68
N GLY A 44 12.12 2.53 8.92
CA GLY A 44 12.96 1.46 9.43
C GLY A 44 13.70 1.84 10.70
N GLU A 45 14.67 1.03 11.09
CA GLU A 45 15.43 1.20 12.34
C GLU A 45 16.18 2.55 12.41
N GLU A 46 16.66 3.06 11.28
CA GLU A 46 17.35 4.36 11.17
C GLU A 46 16.39 5.56 10.95
N ASN A 47 15.14 5.29 10.57
CA ASN A 47 14.09 6.29 10.41
C ASN A 47 12.83 5.84 11.15
N ASN A 48 12.87 5.97 12.47
CA ASN A 48 11.88 5.47 13.40
C ASN A 48 10.62 6.35 13.40
N VAL A 49 9.82 6.18 12.35
CA VAL A 49 8.52 6.84 12.17
C VAL A 49 7.41 5.79 12.11
N GLY A 50 6.24 6.17 12.59
CA GLY A 50 5.02 5.38 12.35
C GLY A 50 4.23 5.97 11.20
N LEU A 51 3.62 5.09 10.41
CA LEU A 51 2.85 5.47 9.23
C LEU A 51 1.38 5.14 9.45
N PHE A 52 0.54 6.18 9.58
CA PHE A 52 -0.91 6.03 9.60
C PHE A 52 -1.46 6.03 8.17
N VAL A 53 -2.24 5.01 7.83
CA VAL A 53 -2.84 4.82 6.50
C VAL A 53 -4.37 4.88 6.65
N PRO A 54 -5.01 5.95 6.16
CA PRO A 54 -6.48 6.08 6.21
C PRO A 54 -7.22 5.05 5.34
N ILE A 55 -8.50 4.81 5.65
CA ILE A 55 -9.44 4.10 4.79
C ILE A 55 -9.38 4.67 3.36
N GLY A 56 -9.41 3.79 2.36
CA GLY A 56 -9.36 4.17 0.95
C GLY A 56 -8.00 4.64 0.45
N VAL A 57 -6.94 4.58 1.25
CA VAL A 57 -5.57 4.74 0.76
C VAL A 57 -4.98 3.36 0.48
N ALA A 58 -4.65 3.10 -0.79
CA ALA A 58 -3.97 1.88 -1.16
C ALA A 58 -2.51 1.93 -0.73
N HIS A 59 -2.02 0.84 -0.17
CA HIS A 59 -0.72 0.79 0.48
C HIS A 59 0.01 -0.52 0.22
N GLY A 60 1.32 -0.48 0.25
CA GLY A 60 2.20 -1.63 0.06
C GLY A 60 3.62 -1.27 0.44
N PHE A 61 4.53 -2.25 0.43
CA PHE A 61 5.93 -1.98 0.73
C PHE A 61 6.91 -2.86 -0.05
N ALA A 62 8.07 -2.28 -0.32
CA ALA A 62 9.29 -2.98 -0.70
C ALA A 62 10.18 -3.14 0.54
N ALA A 63 10.61 -4.37 0.81
CA ALA A 63 11.68 -4.63 1.78
C ALA A 63 13.01 -4.28 1.12
N LEU A 64 13.73 -3.29 1.65
CA LEU A 64 15.04 -2.86 1.16
C LEU A 64 16.18 -3.66 1.81
N THR A 65 15.89 -4.27 2.96
CA THR A 65 16.74 -5.22 3.69
C THR A 65 15.86 -6.35 4.21
N ASP A 66 16.46 -7.35 4.85
CA ASP A 66 15.72 -8.19 5.80
C ASP A 66 15.09 -7.28 6.85
N CYS A 67 13.77 -7.40 7.07
CA CYS A 67 13.01 -6.47 7.88
C CYS A 67 11.85 -7.15 8.61
N THR A 68 11.36 -6.50 9.66
CA THR A 68 10.09 -6.84 10.32
C THR A 68 9.16 -5.64 10.25
N LEU A 69 7.98 -5.82 9.67
CA LEU A 69 6.91 -4.83 9.67
C LEU A 69 5.84 -5.26 10.67
N MET A 70 5.46 -4.34 11.56
CA MET A 70 4.30 -4.45 12.42
C MET A 70 3.20 -3.55 11.89
N TYR A 71 1.98 -4.05 11.88
CA TYR A 71 0.80 -3.26 11.55
C TYR A 71 -0.26 -3.45 12.65
N VAL A 72 -0.86 -2.34 13.05
CA VAL A 72 -2.01 -2.29 13.96
C VAL A 72 -3.21 -1.86 13.12
N VAL A 73 -4.31 -2.57 13.26
CA VAL A 73 -5.55 -2.34 12.51
C VAL A 73 -6.70 -2.09 13.48
N ASP A 74 -7.69 -1.33 13.04
CA ASP A 74 -8.89 -1.03 13.84
C ASP A 74 -10.02 -2.06 13.67
N ASN A 75 -9.88 -2.98 12.71
CA ASN A 75 -10.86 -4.02 12.42
C ASN A 75 -10.21 -5.42 12.33
N TYR A 76 -11.02 -6.46 12.53
CA TYR A 76 -10.59 -7.82 12.24
C TYR A 76 -10.52 -8.05 10.74
N TYR A 77 -9.70 -9.02 10.33
CA TYR A 77 -9.58 -9.42 8.93
C TYR A 77 -10.93 -9.80 8.32
N ASP A 78 -11.27 -9.13 7.21
CA ASP A 78 -12.42 -9.45 6.35
C ASP A 78 -11.95 -9.55 4.90
N ALA A 79 -12.02 -10.75 4.33
CA ALA A 79 -11.63 -10.99 2.94
C ALA A 79 -12.51 -10.22 1.93
N THR A 80 -13.71 -9.79 2.31
CA THR A 80 -14.59 -9.00 1.46
C THR A 80 -14.22 -7.52 1.41
N ASP A 81 -13.39 -7.06 2.36
CA ASP A 81 -12.86 -5.69 2.41
C ASP A 81 -11.43 -5.59 1.90
N GLU A 82 -10.87 -6.67 1.35
CA GLU A 82 -9.47 -6.73 0.95
C GLU A 82 -9.32 -6.62 -0.58
N PHE A 83 -9.11 -5.40 -1.06
CA PHE A 83 -8.94 -5.10 -2.48
C PHE A 83 -7.47 -4.88 -2.84
N GLY A 84 -7.17 -4.80 -4.14
CA GLY A 84 -5.81 -4.61 -4.62
C GLY A 84 -5.73 -3.70 -5.84
N VAL A 85 -4.58 -3.03 -5.98
CA VAL A 85 -4.15 -2.28 -7.16
C VAL A 85 -2.78 -2.81 -7.57
N ALA A 86 -2.52 -2.88 -8.87
CA ALA A 86 -1.23 -3.29 -9.41
C ALA A 86 -0.11 -2.39 -8.85
N TRP A 87 0.88 -3.00 -8.18
CA TRP A 87 2.03 -2.28 -7.62
C TRP A 87 2.91 -1.62 -8.70
N ASN A 88 2.86 -2.15 -9.92
CA ASN A 88 3.57 -1.71 -11.10
C ASN A 88 2.66 -0.98 -12.11
N ASP A 89 1.52 -0.45 -11.64
CA ASP A 89 0.66 0.34 -12.51
C ASP A 89 1.43 1.55 -13.08
N PRO A 90 1.41 1.74 -14.42
CA PRO A 90 2.18 2.80 -15.06
C PRO A 90 1.69 4.21 -14.73
N GLU A 91 0.44 4.39 -14.27
CA GLU A 91 -0.10 5.69 -13.87
C GLU A 91 0.38 6.11 -12.47
N LEU A 92 0.76 5.15 -11.62
CA LEU A 92 1.15 5.42 -10.23
C LEU A 92 2.61 5.88 -10.08
N GLY A 93 3.51 5.39 -10.92
CA GLY A 93 4.92 5.82 -10.91
C GLY A 93 5.64 5.67 -9.57
N LEU A 94 5.23 4.71 -8.72
CA LEU A 94 5.84 4.48 -7.41
C LEU A 94 7.30 3.98 -7.58
N ASP A 95 8.25 4.73 -7.04
CA ASP A 95 9.65 4.31 -6.96
C ASP A 95 9.85 3.34 -5.79
N TRP A 96 9.85 2.04 -6.07
CA TRP A 96 10.00 0.99 -5.07
C TRP A 96 11.44 0.82 -4.53
N GLY A 97 12.45 1.44 -5.15
CA GLY A 97 13.84 1.36 -4.70
C GLY A 97 14.48 -0.02 -4.81
N ILE A 98 13.87 -0.96 -5.53
CA ILE A 98 14.37 -2.32 -5.77
C ILE A 98 14.18 -2.72 -7.23
N GLU A 99 15.15 -3.45 -7.76
CA GLU A 99 15.06 -4.07 -9.08
C GLU A 99 14.55 -5.51 -8.95
N ASN A 100 13.64 -5.93 -9.85
CA ASN A 100 13.09 -7.31 -9.92
C ASN A 100 12.53 -7.83 -8.57
N PRO A 101 11.47 -7.21 -8.01
CA PRO A 101 10.91 -7.63 -6.73
C PRO A 101 10.38 -9.06 -6.77
N ILE A 102 10.52 -9.78 -5.66
CA ILE A 102 9.74 -11.01 -5.41
C ILE A 102 8.30 -10.60 -5.09
N ILE A 103 7.36 -11.09 -5.89
CA ILE A 103 5.92 -10.77 -5.84
C ILE A 103 5.12 -12.04 -5.60
N SER A 104 4.02 -11.95 -4.86
CA SER A 104 3.09 -13.08 -4.68
C SER A 104 2.18 -13.25 -5.90
N ASP A 105 1.66 -14.46 -6.15
CA ASP A 105 0.68 -14.69 -7.22
C ASP A 105 -0.57 -13.82 -7.09
N ARG A 106 -0.94 -13.46 -5.85
CA ARG A 106 -2.06 -12.56 -5.57
C ARG A 106 -1.75 -11.15 -6.03
N ASP A 107 -0.65 -10.57 -5.57
CA ASP A 107 -0.25 -9.20 -5.89
C ASP A 107 0.05 -9.04 -7.39
N ALA A 108 0.59 -10.08 -8.04
CA ALA A 108 0.84 -10.11 -9.48
C ALA A 108 -0.44 -10.07 -10.32
N LYS A 109 -1.60 -10.39 -9.73
CA LYS A 109 -2.91 -10.42 -10.40
C LYS A 109 -3.79 -9.22 -10.03
N ASN A 110 -3.28 -8.28 -9.22
CA ASN A 110 -4.05 -7.09 -8.87
C ASN A 110 -4.40 -6.29 -10.14
N PRO A 111 -5.62 -5.74 -10.24
CA PRO A 111 -6.07 -4.95 -11.38
C PRO A 111 -5.32 -3.62 -11.50
N LEU A 112 -5.29 -3.07 -12.71
CA LEU A 112 -4.77 -1.72 -12.96
C LEU A 112 -5.66 -0.67 -12.30
N LEU A 113 -5.09 0.50 -12.01
CA LEU A 113 -5.75 1.63 -11.38
C LEU A 113 -7.06 1.97 -12.10
N LYS A 114 -7.03 2.12 -13.43
CA LYS A 114 -8.23 2.41 -14.23
C LYS A 114 -9.38 1.42 -14.02
N ASP A 115 -9.08 0.14 -13.81
CA ASP A 115 -10.09 -0.91 -13.66
C ASP A 115 -10.67 -0.91 -12.24
N VAL A 116 -9.83 -0.57 -11.25
CA VAL A 116 -10.26 -0.30 -9.87
C VAL A 116 -11.18 0.91 -9.80
N LEU A 117 -10.79 2.02 -10.46
CA LEU A 117 -11.57 3.25 -10.51
C LEU A 117 -12.96 3.07 -11.13
N ALA A 118 -13.11 2.12 -12.05
CA ALA A 118 -14.37 1.83 -12.70
C ALA A 118 -15.33 0.97 -11.85
N THR A 119 -14.84 0.23 -10.85
CA THR A 119 -15.61 -0.86 -10.23
C THR A 119 -15.55 -0.95 -8.71
N ARG A 120 -14.59 -0.29 -8.06
CA ARG A 120 -14.17 -0.61 -6.68
C ARG A 120 -13.80 0.62 -5.84
N VAL A 121 -14.06 1.83 -6.32
CA VAL A 121 -13.87 3.03 -5.50
C VAL A 121 -15.12 3.26 -4.67
N MET A 122 -14.94 3.72 -3.43
CA MET A 122 -16.06 4.11 -2.57
C MET A 122 -16.93 5.13 -3.32
N GLY A 123 -18.19 4.77 -3.56
CA GLY A 123 -19.20 5.65 -4.12
C GLY A 123 -19.93 6.45 -3.06
#